data_AF-A0A8D2MDC0-F1
#
_entry.id   AF-A0A8D2MDC0-F1
#
_cell.length_a   1.000
_cell.length_b   1.000
_cell.length_c   1.000
_cell.angle_alpha   90.00
_cell.angle_beta   90.00
_cell.angle_gamma   90.00
#
_symmetry.space_group_name_H-M   'P 1'
#
loop_
_entity.id
_entity.type
_entity.pdbx_description
1 polymer ?
#
loop_
_entity_poly.entity_id
_entity_poly.type
_entity_poly.pdbx_seq_one_letter_code
_entity_poly.pdbx_strand_id
1 'polypeptide(L)'
;MVQVEVQSQTRPQAVTSLHPEWGTSFTQPIPNSPQPLQAEDSYKTDLQTGFLPSWTEAFKIEEVTPGEVRQARGVTSQGKTCKPKTDIVFLKVHKSASSTVMNILFRFGEMHNLTFAFPKGGGFQLYYPHHFLAKFVQGFSPLSPRRFNILCHHMRFLQPEVQKVVPNSAIYFSILRNPVQLMESSFVYYKGASAFSRVRSLEEFLSQPWRYYDPARGDRHYARNLMTFDFGFNPDGDASPERVQLMLKAIEASFDILLISEYFDESMVLLKEMLCWDLDSVVSFPLNSRDSSTKSPLPDSVVEKLKAWNRLDWEIYTHFNRTFWERLDRLIGRERLRREVRALRQRQAELARACLQGTGSVGPKDIKDSSLRPLQHGGARILGYNLKQGLPRELERTCRRLVTPELQYSSLLYKKQFPPPLPPESPRPKHIPNI
;
A
#
# COMPACT_ATOMS: atom_id res chain seq x y z
N MET A 1 -4.71 12.78 81.52
CA MET A 1 -3.35 13.29 81.78
C MET A 1 -2.88 13.95 80.48
N VAL A 2 -3.15 15.24 80.28
CA VAL A 2 -2.44 16.46 80.75
C VAL A 2 -1.52 17.01 79.63
N GLN A 3 -1.94 18.17 79.08
CA GLN A 3 -1.24 19.34 78.48
C GLN A 3 -0.32 19.15 77.24
N VAL A 4 -0.37 19.86 76.11
CA VAL A 4 -0.74 21.24 75.63
C VAL A 4 0.26 22.36 75.95
N GLU A 5 0.94 22.89 74.90
CA GLU A 5 1.30 24.29 74.52
C GLU A 5 2.33 24.20 73.35
N VAL A 6 2.24 24.74 72.13
CA VAL A 6 1.82 26.01 71.45
C VAL A 6 2.81 27.18 71.58
N GLN A 7 3.41 27.57 70.43
CA GLN A 7 3.63 28.94 69.87
C GLN A 7 4.79 28.92 68.85
N SER A 8 5.04 29.90 67.96
CA SER A 8 4.26 30.51 66.88
C SER A 8 5.23 31.34 66.00
N GLN A 9 5.07 31.29 64.67
CA GLN A 9 5.40 32.28 63.60
C GLN A 9 6.70 33.11 63.59
N THR A 10 7.34 33.17 62.41
CA THR A 10 7.66 34.44 61.72
C THR A 10 7.97 34.24 60.22
N ARG A 11 7.54 35.21 59.40
CA ARG A 11 7.80 35.40 57.96
C ARG A 11 8.84 36.54 57.82
N PRO A 12 9.66 36.61 56.76
CA PRO A 12 9.53 37.75 55.85
C PRO A 12 9.80 37.42 54.36
N GLN A 13 9.81 38.48 53.55
CA GLN A 13 9.34 38.62 52.16
C GLN A 13 10.32 38.30 51.02
N ALA A 14 9.68 38.05 49.87
CA ALA A 14 10.03 38.20 48.45
C ALA A 14 11.35 38.87 48.01
N VAL A 15 12.03 38.23 47.04
CA VAL A 15 12.69 38.88 45.90
C VAL A 15 12.40 38.08 44.61
N THR A 16 11.99 38.81 43.59
CA THR A 16 11.67 38.47 42.21
C THR A 16 12.82 37.82 41.42
N SER A 17 12.51 36.85 40.53
CA SER A 17 13.12 36.78 39.19
C SER A 17 12.40 35.79 38.25
N LEU A 18 11.75 36.38 37.24
CA LEU A 18 11.74 36.00 35.82
C LEU A 18 11.33 34.58 35.40
N HIS A 19 10.11 34.53 34.84
CA HIS A 19 9.64 33.54 33.88
C HIS A 19 10.60 33.37 32.69
N PRO A 20 10.65 32.15 32.12
CA PRO A 20 10.73 31.99 30.68
C PRO A 20 9.41 31.44 30.14
N GLU A 21 8.80 32.24 29.28
CA GLU A 21 7.73 31.86 28.37
C GLU A 21 8.10 30.59 27.59
N TRP A 22 7.26 29.56 27.64
CA TRP A 22 7.34 28.46 26.68
C TRP A 22 6.61 28.89 25.41
N GLY A 23 7.35 29.66 24.60
CA GLY A 23 6.99 30.01 23.24
C GLY A 23 6.83 28.77 22.36
N THR A 24 5.81 28.86 21.51
CA THR A 24 5.55 28.01 20.35
C THR A 24 6.77 27.90 19.42
N SER A 25 7.36 26.72 19.28
CA SER A 25 7.88 26.19 18.01
C SER A 25 8.51 24.81 18.23
N PHE A 26 7.93 23.75 17.65
CA PHE A 26 8.66 22.50 17.39
C PHE A 26 8.71 22.25 15.89
N THR A 27 9.49 23.08 15.21
CA THR A 27 10.15 22.71 13.96
C THR A 27 11.40 21.90 14.32
N GLN A 28 11.46 20.63 13.89
CA GLN A 28 12.70 19.87 13.79
C GLN A 28 12.91 19.38 12.35
N PRO A 29 14.19 19.20 11.95
CA PRO A 29 14.66 19.59 10.63
C PRO A 29 14.61 18.45 9.60
N ILE A 30 14.49 18.87 8.35
CA ILE A 30 14.75 18.09 7.15
C ILE A 30 16.23 17.69 7.15
N PRO A 31 16.59 16.39 7.06
CA PRO A 31 17.98 16.01 6.83
C PRO A 31 18.38 16.36 5.40
N ASN A 32 19.37 17.24 5.28
CA ASN A 32 20.03 17.57 4.02
C ASN A 32 20.69 16.34 3.39
N SER A 33 20.64 16.35 2.06
CA SER A 33 21.44 15.64 1.05
C SER A 33 22.55 14.68 1.53
N PRO A 34 22.58 13.42 1.08
CA PRO A 34 23.78 12.60 1.17
C PRO A 34 24.79 13.04 0.10
N GLN A 35 25.99 13.43 0.52
CA GLN A 35 27.18 13.45 -0.34
C GLN A 35 27.58 12.01 -0.71
N PRO A 36 28.21 11.79 -1.88
CA PRO A 36 28.39 10.47 -2.45
C PRO A 36 29.61 9.76 -1.84
N LEU A 37 29.40 8.51 -1.42
CA LEU A 37 30.47 7.54 -1.24
C LEU A 37 30.83 6.95 -2.61
N GLN A 38 32.12 7.04 -2.95
CA GLN A 38 32.73 6.47 -4.14
C GLN A 38 32.59 4.94 -4.12
N ALA A 39 32.14 4.38 -5.24
CA ALA A 39 32.39 2.99 -5.61
C ALA A 39 32.56 2.95 -7.13
N GLU A 40 33.72 2.47 -7.56
CA GLU A 40 34.16 2.42 -8.94
C GLU A 40 33.39 1.40 -9.79
N ASP A 41 33.28 1.79 -11.06
CA ASP A 41 33.12 1.02 -12.30
C ASP A 41 32.86 -0.48 -12.23
N SER A 42 31.78 -0.93 -12.89
CA SER A 42 31.90 -1.62 -14.18
C SER A 42 30.53 -2.10 -14.72
N TYR A 43 30.50 -2.28 -16.05
CA TYR A 43 29.47 -2.90 -16.91
C TYR A 43 28.47 -1.97 -17.62
N LYS A 44 28.95 -1.43 -18.75
CA LYS A 44 28.18 -1.32 -20.00
C LYS A 44 27.80 -2.73 -20.48
N THR A 45 26.56 -2.93 -20.95
CA THR A 45 26.20 -3.24 -22.36
C THR A 45 24.71 -3.52 -22.55
N ASP A 46 24.23 -3.08 -23.72
CA ASP A 46 23.17 -3.60 -24.58
C ASP A 46 21.68 -3.44 -24.21
N LEU A 47 21.13 -2.35 -24.74
CA LEU A 47 19.75 -2.26 -25.19
C LEU A 47 19.54 -3.19 -26.41
N GLN A 48 18.83 -4.29 -26.20
CA GLN A 48 17.99 -4.88 -27.23
C GLN A 48 16.55 -4.98 -26.71
N THR A 49 15.66 -4.32 -27.44
CA THR A 49 14.21 -4.44 -27.33
C THR A 49 13.79 -5.87 -27.65
N GLY A 50 13.40 -6.61 -26.61
CA GLY A 50 12.74 -7.91 -26.71
C GLY A 50 11.64 -7.99 -25.67
N PHE A 51 10.47 -8.47 -26.08
CA PHE A 51 9.41 -8.89 -25.16
C PHE A 51 10.00 -9.90 -24.16
N LEU A 52 9.96 -9.60 -22.86
CA LEU A 52 10.33 -10.56 -21.83
C LEU A 52 9.22 -11.64 -21.75
N PRO A 53 9.56 -12.94 -21.84
CA PRO A 53 8.59 -14.02 -21.75
C PRO A 53 7.97 -14.08 -20.34
N SER A 54 6.76 -14.63 -20.26
CA SER A 54 6.02 -14.74 -19.00
C SER A 54 6.80 -15.59 -17.98
N TRP A 55 6.51 -15.39 -16.69
CA TRP A 55 7.17 -16.06 -15.54
C TRP A 55 7.25 -17.59 -15.62
N THR A 56 6.49 -18.22 -16.54
CA THR A 56 6.50 -19.67 -16.77
C THR A 56 7.86 -20.24 -17.19
N GLU A 57 8.73 -19.48 -17.87
CA GLU A 57 10.02 -20.01 -18.34
C GLU A 57 11.06 -20.16 -17.23
N ALA A 58 11.03 -19.33 -16.18
CA ALA A 58 11.98 -19.42 -15.07
C ALA A 58 11.79 -20.67 -14.17
N PHE A 59 10.70 -21.42 -14.35
CA PHE A 59 10.38 -22.63 -13.59
C PHE A 59 10.50 -23.94 -14.40
N LYS A 60 10.84 -23.87 -15.69
CA LYS A 60 11.14 -25.08 -16.47
C LYS A 60 12.63 -25.42 -16.31
N ILE A 61 12.92 -26.28 -15.33
CA ILE A 61 14.16 -27.07 -15.34
C ILE A 61 13.85 -28.37 -16.11
N GLU A 62 14.75 -28.69 -17.03
CA GLU A 62 14.73 -29.63 -18.16
C GLU A 62 13.95 -30.95 -18.03
N GLU A 63 13.12 -31.24 -19.03
CA GLU A 63 13.14 -32.51 -19.76
C GLU A 63 13.01 -32.21 -21.26
N VAL A 64 13.98 -32.67 -22.04
CA VAL A 64 14.09 -32.46 -23.49
C VAL A 64 13.29 -33.53 -24.24
N THR A 65 12.27 -33.13 -25.00
CA THR A 65 11.91 -33.76 -26.29
C THR A 65 11.28 -32.71 -27.21
N PRO A 66 11.52 -32.74 -28.55
CA PRO A 66 11.00 -31.73 -29.46
C PRO A 66 9.61 -32.11 -29.98
N GLY A 67 8.61 -31.26 -29.73
CA GLY A 67 7.26 -31.42 -30.27
C GLY A 67 6.35 -30.23 -29.97
N GLU A 68 6.10 -29.42 -31.00
CA GLU A 68 5.01 -28.44 -31.16
C GLU A 68 4.72 -27.45 -30.01
N VAL A 69 5.22 -26.23 -30.20
CA VAL A 69 4.86 -25.04 -29.41
C VAL A 69 3.37 -24.71 -29.61
N ARG A 70 2.51 -25.18 -28.70
CA ARG A 70 1.16 -24.65 -28.54
C ARG A 70 1.18 -23.46 -27.58
N GLN A 71 0.97 -22.28 -28.15
CA GLN A 71 0.66 -21.04 -27.42
C GLN A 71 -0.42 -21.28 -26.37
N ALA A 72 -0.11 -21.02 -25.09
CA ALA A 72 -1.09 -20.97 -24.02
C ALA A 72 -1.90 -19.67 -24.14
N ARG A 73 -2.94 -19.68 -24.98
CA ARG A 73 -4.04 -18.70 -24.89
C ARG A 73 -4.86 -19.03 -23.64
N GLY A 74 -5.03 -18.06 -22.75
CA GLY A 74 -6.03 -18.16 -21.69
C GLY A 74 -7.41 -18.31 -22.31
N VAL A 75 -7.97 -19.53 -22.24
CA VAL A 75 -9.32 -19.83 -22.72
C VAL A 75 -10.29 -19.60 -21.57
N THR A 76 -11.01 -18.48 -21.60
CA THR A 76 -12.24 -18.31 -20.84
C THR A 76 -13.39 -19.02 -21.56
N SER A 77 -14.36 -19.54 -20.80
CA SER A 77 -15.56 -20.17 -21.36
C SER A 77 -16.28 -19.16 -22.27
N GLN A 78 -16.38 -19.49 -23.55
CA GLN A 78 -16.76 -18.65 -24.71
C GLN A 78 -15.63 -17.80 -25.32
N GLY A 79 -14.69 -18.45 -26.02
CA GLY A 79 -14.23 -18.07 -27.37
C GLY A 79 -13.70 -16.65 -27.66
N LYS A 80 -13.55 -15.77 -26.68
CA LYS A 80 -13.00 -14.42 -26.86
C LYS A 80 -11.60 -14.37 -26.27
N THR A 81 -10.60 -14.22 -27.13
CA THR A 81 -9.25 -13.84 -26.70
C THR A 81 -9.33 -12.48 -26.02
N CYS A 82 -9.15 -12.44 -24.70
CA CYS A 82 -9.03 -11.17 -23.98
C CYS A 82 -7.58 -10.72 -23.95
N LYS A 83 -7.34 -9.41 -24.17
CA LYS A 83 -6.02 -8.80 -24.04
C LYS A 83 -5.79 -8.35 -22.59
N PRO A 84 -4.63 -8.65 -21.99
CA PRO A 84 -4.28 -8.16 -20.66
C PRO A 84 -4.44 -6.65 -20.57
N LYS A 85 -5.12 -6.19 -19.51
CA LYS A 85 -5.31 -4.76 -19.23
C LYS A 85 -4.04 -4.19 -18.60
N THR A 86 -3.57 -3.06 -19.12
CA THR A 86 -2.31 -2.41 -18.70
C THR A 86 -2.52 -1.05 -18.06
N ASP A 87 -3.62 -0.37 -18.40
CA ASP A 87 -3.97 0.93 -17.83
C ASP A 87 -4.87 0.72 -16.61
N ILE A 88 -4.37 1.08 -15.43
CA ILE A 88 -4.91 0.68 -14.14
C ILE A 88 -4.86 1.86 -13.17
N VAL A 89 -5.99 2.10 -12.51
CA VAL A 89 -6.07 2.92 -11.30
C VAL A 89 -6.41 2.02 -10.13
N PHE A 90 -5.49 1.93 -9.18
CA PHE A 90 -5.73 1.28 -7.90
C PHE A 90 -5.79 2.33 -6.80
N LEU A 91 -6.99 2.59 -6.27
CA LEU A 91 -7.13 3.39 -5.06
C LEU A 91 -6.69 2.54 -3.86
N LYS A 92 -5.50 2.85 -3.36
CA LYS A 92 -4.89 2.18 -2.21
C LYS A 92 -5.55 2.65 -0.90
N VAL A 93 -6.48 1.84 -0.37
CA VAL A 93 -7.07 2.06 0.95
C VAL A 93 -6.11 1.67 2.06
N HIS A 94 -6.11 2.42 3.16
CA HIS A 94 -5.25 2.16 4.31
C HIS A 94 -5.68 0.89 5.06
N LYS A 95 -4.68 0.10 5.46
CA LYS A 95 -4.82 -1.09 6.32
C LYS A 95 -5.73 -2.21 5.74
N SER A 96 -5.92 -2.27 4.43
CA SER A 96 -6.74 -3.25 3.71
C SER A 96 -5.92 -4.20 2.80
N ALA A 97 -4.78 -4.69 3.28
CA ALA A 97 -3.85 -5.53 2.48
C ALA A 97 -3.36 -4.89 1.16
N SER A 98 -3.51 -3.56 1.05
CA SER A 98 -3.28 -2.81 -0.18
C SER A 98 -1.80 -2.73 -0.59
N SER A 99 -0.86 -2.94 0.35
CA SER A 99 0.57 -3.10 0.06
C SER A 99 0.87 -4.36 -0.76
N THR A 100 0.15 -5.46 -0.52
CA THR A 100 0.29 -6.70 -1.29
C THR A 100 -0.20 -6.50 -2.73
N VAL A 101 -1.36 -5.84 -2.90
CA VAL A 101 -1.90 -5.50 -4.22
C VAL A 101 -0.97 -4.55 -4.97
N MET A 102 -0.39 -3.56 -4.29
CA MET A 102 0.59 -2.65 -4.89
C MET A 102 1.84 -3.39 -5.37
N ASN A 103 2.33 -4.41 -4.64
CA ASN A 103 3.43 -5.25 -5.10
C ASN A 103 3.07 -6.06 -6.36
N ILE A 104 1.85 -6.60 -6.44
CA ILE A 104 1.32 -7.24 -7.65
C ILE A 104 1.39 -6.27 -8.85
N LEU A 105 0.89 -5.04 -8.68
CA LEU A 105 0.91 -4.02 -9.73
C LEU A 105 2.33 -3.60 -10.13
N PHE A 106 3.24 -3.47 -9.16
CA PHE A 106 4.65 -3.18 -9.41
C PHE A 106 5.32 -4.28 -10.23
N ARG A 107 5.11 -5.54 -9.87
CA ARG A 107 5.65 -6.69 -10.61
C ARG A 107 5.10 -6.75 -12.04
N PHE A 108 3.79 -6.60 -12.19
CA PHE A 108 3.14 -6.60 -13.50
C PHE A 108 3.66 -5.45 -14.37
N GLY A 109 3.65 -4.22 -13.85
CA GLY A 109 4.12 -3.07 -14.62
C GLY A 109 5.61 -3.13 -14.94
N GLU A 110 6.46 -3.61 -14.03
CA GLU A 110 7.88 -3.81 -14.31
C GLU A 110 8.10 -4.84 -15.43
N MET A 111 7.40 -5.97 -15.39
CA MET A 111 7.48 -7.03 -16.40
C MET A 111 7.06 -6.54 -17.78
N HIS A 112 6.01 -5.73 -17.84
CA HIS A 112 5.44 -5.23 -19.09
C HIS A 112 6.01 -3.87 -19.53
N ASN A 113 7.08 -3.38 -18.89
CA ASN A 113 7.69 -2.07 -19.15
C ASN A 113 6.67 -0.90 -19.13
N LEU A 114 5.71 -0.97 -18.21
CA LEU A 114 4.67 0.04 -18.03
C LEU A 114 5.16 1.22 -17.21
N THR A 115 4.52 2.37 -17.41
CA THR A 115 4.82 3.61 -16.67
C THR A 115 3.90 3.77 -15.45
N PHE A 116 4.47 4.23 -14.34
CA PHE A 116 3.76 4.50 -13.10
C PHE A 116 3.65 6.00 -12.83
N ALA A 117 2.49 6.43 -12.33
CA ALA A 117 2.27 7.79 -11.85
C ALA A 117 2.83 7.96 -10.43
N PHE A 118 4.15 8.18 -10.33
CA PHE A 118 4.82 8.39 -9.05
C PHE A 118 4.56 9.79 -8.46
N PRO A 119 4.61 9.93 -7.12
CA PRO A 119 4.66 11.25 -6.48
C PRO A 119 5.89 12.05 -6.92
N LYS A 120 5.73 13.38 -6.98
CA LYS A 120 6.86 14.31 -7.20
C LYS A 120 8.00 14.03 -6.22
N GLY A 121 9.23 13.99 -6.76
CA GLY A 121 10.43 13.71 -5.97
C GLY A 121 10.57 12.26 -5.47
N GLY A 122 9.71 11.35 -5.90
CA GLY A 122 9.79 9.93 -5.51
C GLY A 122 9.29 9.63 -4.11
N GLY A 123 8.41 10.48 -3.57
CA GLY A 123 7.73 10.24 -2.29
C GLY A 123 6.82 9.00 -2.31
N PHE A 124 6.23 8.69 -1.15
CA PHE A 124 5.44 7.48 -0.95
C PHE A 124 3.92 7.68 -1.04
N GLN A 125 3.47 8.94 -1.10
CA GLN A 125 2.06 9.32 -1.14
C GLN A 125 1.86 10.50 -2.10
N LEU A 126 0.69 10.58 -2.73
CA LEU A 126 0.33 11.63 -3.67
C LEU A 126 -0.33 12.81 -2.92
N TYR A 127 0.45 13.44 -2.04
CA TYR A 127 0.06 14.62 -1.25
C TYR A 127 -1.12 14.40 -0.27
N TYR A 128 -1.26 13.16 0.20
CA TYR A 128 -2.18 12.80 1.27
C TYR A 128 -1.80 13.57 2.57
N PRO A 129 -2.76 14.10 3.36
CA PRO A 129 -4.20 13.81 3.38
C PRO A 129 -5.09 14.74 2.53
N HIS A 130 -4.50 15.62 1.71
CA HIS A 130 -5.28 16.47 0.81
C HIS A 130 -5.81 15.67 -0.39
N HIS A 131 -6.89 16.14 -1.00
CA HIS A 131 -7.40 15.57 -2.26
C HIS A 131 -6.30 15.50 -3.31
N PHE A 132 -6.27 14.39 -4.03
CA PHE A 132 -5.37 14.18 -5.15
C PHE A 132 -5.58 15.24 -6.21
N LEU A 133 -4.47 15.82 -6.68
CA LEU A 133 -4.42 16.68 -7.85
C LEU A 133 -3.36 16.14 -8.80
N ALA A 134 -3.63 16.19 -10.11
CA ALA A 134 -2.73 15.64 -11.13
C ALA A 134 -1.31 16.27 -11.05
N LYS A 135 -1.22 17.52 -10.60
CA LYS A 135 0.05 18.24 -10.38
C LYS A 135 0.98 17.59 -9.34
N PHE A 136 0.52 16.62 -8.55
CA PHE A 136 1.35 15.90 -7.58
C PHE A 136 2.10 14.72 -8.20
N VAL A 137 1.82 14.40 -9.46
CA VAL A 137 2.51 13.33 -10.20
C VAL A 137 3.80 13.86 -10.83
N GLN A 138 4.89 13.12 -10.66
CA GLN A 138 6.18 13.41 -11.28
C GLN A 138 6.06 13.35 -12.80
N GLY A 139 6.51 14.40 -13.49
CA GLY A 139 6.46 14.49 -14.95
C GLY A 139 5.07 14.78 -15.54
N PHE A 140 4.05 14.98 -14.71
CA PHE A 140 2.75 15.46 -15.22
C PHE A 140 2.85 16.93 -15.67
N SER A 141 2.28 17.21 -16.84
CA SER A 141 2.07 18.55 -17.37
C SER A 141 0.71 18.62 -18.06
N PRO A 142 -0.10 19.67 -17.81
CA PRO A 142 -1.40 19.84 -18.47
C PRO A 142 -1.26 20.02 -19.99
N LEU A 143 -0.08 20.45 -20.45
CA LEU A 143 0.23 20.63 -21.87
C LEU A 143 0.74 19.34 -22.54
N SER A 144 1.02 18.30 -21.75
CA SER A 144 1.52 17.03 -22.29
C SER A 144 0.36 16.04 -22.47
N PRO A 145 0.26 15.38 -23.64
CA PRO A 145 -0.66 14.27 -23.81
C PRO A 145 -0.19 13.01 -23.07
N ARG A 146 1.03 13.01 -22.47
CA ARG A 146 1.58 11.85 -21.78
C ARG A 146 0.65 11.44 -20.64
N ARG A 147 0.33 10.14 -20.62
CA ARG A 147 -0.41 9.47 -19.55
C ARG A 147 0.47 8.37 -18.96
N PHE A 148 0.15 7.98 -17.75
CA PHE A 148 0.78 6.85 -17.08
C PHE A 148 -0.15 5.64 -17.15
N ASN A 149 0.44 4.45 -17.22
CA ASN A 149 -0.35 3.22 -17.26
C ASN A 149 -0.91 2.91 -15.88
N ILE A 150 -0.10 2.99 -14.81
CA ILE A 150 -0.49 2.54 -13.47
C ILE A 150 -0.46 3.70 -12.46
N LEU A 151 -1.56 3.94 -11.77
CA LEU A 151 -1.66 4.83 -10.60
C LEU A 151 -2.03 3.99 -9.37
N CYS A 152 -1.13 3.85 -8.40
CA CYS A 152 -1.34 2.92 -7.28
C CYS A 152 -0.77 3.37 -5.91
N HIS A 153 -0.32 4.62 -5.79
CA HIS A 153 0.15 5.18 -4.52
C HIS A 153 -1.02 5.71 -3.67
N HIS A 154 -0.79 5.84 -2.36
CA HIS A 154 -1.79 6.42 -1.45
C HIS A 154 -2.18 7.84 -1.86
N MET A 155 -3.48 8.09 -1.91
CA MET A 155 -4.07 9.37 -2.25
C MET A 155 -5.46 9.50 -1.62
N ARG A 156 -5.95 10.73 -1.47
CA ARG A 156 -7.37 10.97 -1.22
C ARG A 156 -8.06 11.17 -2.57
N PHE A 157 -8.95 10.27 -2.94
CA PHE A 157 -9.46 10.15 -4.30
C PHE A 157 -10.19 11.42 -4.77
N LEU A 158 -9.96 11.78 -6.04
CA LEU A 158 -10.71 12.82 -6.75
C LEU A 158 -10.73 12.46 -8.24
N GLN A 159 -11.82 11.84 -8.69
CA GLN A 159 -11.92 11.23 -10.02
C GLN A 159 -11.55 12.18 -11.18
N PRO A 160 -12.03 13.45 -11.23
CA PRO A 160 -11.68 14.35 -12.33
C PRO A 160 -10.18 14.65 -12.44
N GLU A 161 -9.43 14.57 -11.35
CA GLU A 161 -7.98 14.74 -11.36
C GLU A 161 -7.25 13.46 -11.77
N VAL A 162 -7.77 12.29 -11.36
CA VAL A 162 -7.22 11.00 -11.78
C VAL A 162 -7.31 10.82 -13.29
N GLN A 163 -8.44 11.18 -13.91
CA GLN A 163 -8.66 11.10 -15.36
C GLN A 163 -7.69 11.95 -16.19
N LYS A 164 -7.02 12.94 -15.58
CA LYS A 164 -5.98 13.73 -16.25
C LYS A 164 -4.65 12.97 -16.37
N VAL A 165 -4.42 11.97 -15.54
CA VAL A 165 -3.12 11.29 -15.38
C VAL A 165 -3.07 9.95 -16.11
N VAL A 166 -4.20 9.25 -16.19
CA VAL A 166 -4.32 7.93 -16.83
C VAL A 166 -5.21 8.00 -18.09
N PRO A 167 -5.14 7.04 -19.01
CA PRO A 167 -6.07 6.94 -20.14
C PRO A 167 -7.52 6.73 -19.68
N ASN A 168 -8.50 7.22 -20.46
CA ASN A 168 -9.93 7.06 -20.17
C ASN A 168 -10.39 5.58 -20.18
N SER A 169 -9.62 4.70 -20.80
CA SER A 169 -9.86 3.25 -20.83
C SER A 169 -9.27 2.49 -19.64
N ALA A 170 -8.67 3.19 -18.68
CA ALA A 170 -8.08 2.58 -17.50
C ALA A 170 -9.15 1.88 -16.65
N ILE A 171 -8.79 0.73 -16.08
CA ILE A 171 -9.65 0.00 -15.15
C ILE A 171 -9.42 0.53 -13.74
N TYR A 172 -10.49 0.96 -13.08
CA TYR A 172 -10.47 1.50 -11.72
C TYR A 172 -10.84 0.42 -10.71
N PHE A 173 -9.98 0.18 -9.74
CA PHE A 173 -10.30 -0.72 -8.65
C PHE A 173 -9.77 -0.26 -7.30
N SER A 174 -10.32 -0.86 -6.24
CA SER A 174 -9.86 -0.67 -4.87
C SER A 174 -10.03 -1.95 -4.07
N ILE A 175 -9.56 -1.94 -2.82
CA ILE A 175 -9.69 -3.06 -1.88
C ILE A 175 -10.19 -2.55 -0.53
N LEU A 176 -11.31 -3.12 -0.09
CA LEU A 176 -11.99 -2.80 1.16
C LEU A 176 -11.60 -3.79 2.25
N ARG A 177 -11.90 -3.42 3.49
CA ARG A 177 -11.75 -4.28 4.65
C ARG A 177 -12.89 -4.02 5.63
N ASN A 178 -13.24 -5.02 6.42
CA ASN A 178 -14.20 -4.88 7.50
C ASN A 178 -13.78 -3.71 8.43
N PRO A 179 -14.65 -2.70 8.63
CA PRO A 179 -14.30 -1.48 9.37
C PRO A 179 -13.87 -1.75 10.82
N VAL A 180 -14.36 -2.82 11.44
CA VAL A 180 -13.98 -3.22 12.80
C VAL A 180 -12.50 -3.60 12.84
N GLN A 181 -12.10 -4.50 11.93
CA GLN A 181 -10.70 -4.94 11.82
C GLN A 181 -9.78 -3.83 11.29
N LEU A 182 -10.29 -2.98 10.40
CA LEU A 182 -9.57 -1.83 9.89
C LEU A 182 -9.26 -0.84 11.01
N MET A 183 -10.27 -0.48 11.83
CA MET A 183 -10.09 0.44 12.95
C MET A 183 -9.15 -0.13 14.01
N GLU A 184 -9.23 -1.43 14.28
CA GLU A 184 -8.28 -2.10 15.17
C GLU A 184 -6.83 -1.99 14.65
N SER A 185 -6.64 -2.26 13.36
CA SER A 185 -5.34 -2.11 12.75
C SER A 185 -4.88 -0.67 12.67
N SER A 186 -5.80 0.29 12.52
CA SER A 186 -5.52 1.72 12.45
C SER A 186 -5.03 2.23 13.81
N PHE A 187 -5.73 1.88 14.90
CA PHE A 187 -5.37 2.28 16.26
C PHE A 187 -3.96 1.85 16.66
N VAL A 188 -3.59 0.60 16.34
CA VAL A 188 -2.25 0.08 16.67
C VAL A 188 -1.18 0.73 15.79
N TYR A 189 -1.44 0.87 14.49
CA TYR A 189 -0.46 1.39 13.54
C TYR A 189 -0.25 2.89 13.71
N TYR A 190 -1.32 3.67 13.80
CA TYR A 190 -1.28 5.13 13.95
C TYR A 190 -1.36 5.57 15.41
N LYS A 191 -0.73 4.81 16.32
CA LYS A 191 -0.86 5.05 17.76
C LYS A 191 -0.50 6.48 18.18
N GLY A 192 0.41 7.13 17.46
CA GLY A 192 0.81 8.53 17.68
C GLY A 192 -0.17 9.59 17.16
N ALA A 193 -1.24 9.22 16.45
CA ALA A 193 -2.24 10.17 15.98
C ALA A 193 -2.94 10.89 17.14
N SER A 194 -3.39 12.11 16.92
CA SER A 194 -4.01 12.99 17.92
C SER A 194 -5.06 12.27 18.75
N ALA A 195 -5.96 11.52 18.08
CA ALA A 195 -7.05 10.79 18.71
C ALA A 195 -6.63 9.52 19.49
N PHE A 196 -5.44 8.98 19.23
CA PHE A 196 -5.01 7.69 19.79
C PHE A 196 -3.85 7.82 20.79
N SER A 197 -3.08 8.90 20.72
CA SER A 197 -1.82 9.09 21.45
C SER A 197 -1.95 8.98 22.97
N ARG A 198 -3.10 9.38 23.53
CA ARG A 198 -3.35 9.43 24.98
C ARG A 198 -4.21 8.29 25.53
N VAL A 199 -4.74 7.45 24.66
CA VAL A 199 -5.65 6.36 25.06
C VAL A 199 -4.87 5.08 25.25
N ARG A 200 -5.25 4.16 26.15
CA ARG A 200 -4.55 2.87 26.30
C ARG A 200 -5.12 1.78 25.42
N SER A 201 -6.44 1.73 25.25
CA SER A 201 -7.13 0.70 24.45
C SER A 201 -8.20 1.30 23.52
N LEU A 202 -8.64 0.51 22.54
CA LEU A 202 -9.79 0.87 21.70
C LEU A 202 -11.08 0.98 22.51
N GLU A 203 -11.24 0.14 23.53
CA GLU A 203 -12.40 0.17 24.41
C GLU A 203 -12.46 1.49 25.19
N GLU A 204 -11.34 1.96 25.73
CA GLU A 204 -11.25 3.27 26.38
C GLU A 204 -11.60 4.40 25.39
N PHE A 205 -11.08 4.34 24.16
CA PHE A 205 -11.40 5.31 23.11
C PHE A 205 -12.92 5.34 22.84
N LEU A 206 -13.54 4.19 22.64
CA LEU A 206 -14.96 4.07 22.29
C LEU A 206 -15.91 4.31 23.46
N SER A 207 -15.42 4.32 24.69
CA SER A 207 -16.22 4.72 25.85
C SER A 207 -16.55 6.21 25.81
N GLN A 208 -15.63 7.05 25.31
CA GLN A 208 -15.77 8.50 25.21
C GLN A 208 -15.07 9.03 23.94
N PRO A 209 -15.50 8.64 22.73
CA PRO A 209 -14.72 8.90 21.51
C PRO A 209 -14.54 10.39 21.24
N TRP A 210 -15.58 11.20 21.49
CA TRP A 210 -15.54 12.65 21.33
C TRP A 210 -14.64 13.40 22.31
N ARG A 211 -14.18 12.74 23.39
CA ARG A 211 -13.16 13.31 24.28
C ARG A 211 -11.78 13.32 23.63
N TYR A 212 -11.51 12.34 22.76
CA TYR A 212 -10.21 12.14 22.13
C TYR A 212 -10.22 12.55 20.65
N TYR A 213 -11.37 12.46 20.00
CA TYR A 213 -11.55 12.81 18.59
C TYR A 213 -11.91 14.28 18.42
N ASP A 214 -11.15 14.97 17.56
CA ASP A 214 -11.36 16.38 17.22
C ASP A 214 -11.42 16.53 15.68
N PRO A 215 -12.57 16.92 15.10
CA PRO A 215 -12.74 17.10 13.65
C PRO A 215 -11.85 18.17 13.02
N ALA A 216 -11.21 19.05 13.80
CA ALA A 216 -10.29 20.05 13.30
C ALA A 216 -8.86 19.52 13.08
N ARG A 217 -8.53 18.32 13.59
CA ARG A 217 -7.19 17.74 13.49
C ARG A 217 -6.89 17.20 12.10
N GLY A 218 -5.69 17.46 11.60
CA GLY A 218 -5.25 17.04 10.25
C GLY A 218 -5.15 15.52 10.08
N ASP A 219 -4.99 14.78 11.17
CA ASP A 219 -4.85 13.31 11.21
C ASP A 219 -6.13 12.59 11.69
N ARG A 220 -7.26 13.31 11.79
CA ARG A 220 -8.55 12.78 12.28
C ARG A 220 -9.02 11.52 11.53
N HIS A 221 -8.74 11.45 10.24
CA HIS A 221 -9.21 10.39 9.36
C HIS A 221 -8.70 9.00 9.76
N TYR A 222 -7.55 8.91 10.45
CA TYR A 222 -7.08 7.62 10.98
C TYR A 222 -7.99 7.06 12.07
N ALA A 223 -8.80 7.90 12.72
CA ALA A 223 -9.63 7.53 13.85
C ALA A 223 -11.10 7.35 13.51
N ARG A 224 -11.56 7.73 12.32
CA ARG A 224 -12.97 7.62 11.93
C ARG A 224 -13.15 7.55 10.43
N ASN A 225 -13.93 6.57 9.97
CA ASN A 225 -14.35 6.40 8.57
C ASN A 225 -13.17 6.54 7.57
N LEU A 226 -12.10 5.79 7.79
CA LEU A 226 -10.85 5.90 7.02
C LEU A 226 -11.04 5.48 5.57
N MET A 227 -11.86 4.45 5.27
CA MET A 227 -12.15 4.09 3.87
C MET A 227 -12.91 5.22 3.18
N THR A 228 -13.94 5.76 3.83
CA THR A 228 -14.69 6.92 3.35
C THR A 228 -13.76 8.09 3.03
N PHE A 229 -12.77 8.35 3.90
CA PHE A 229 -11.77 9.40 3.66
C PHE A 229 -10.91 9.10 2.43
N ASP A 230 -10.39 7.87 2.30
CA ASP A 230 -9.57 7.43 1.15
C ASP A 230 -10.35 7.58 -0.18
N PHE A 231 -11.65 7.27 -0.19
CA PHE A 231 -12.55 7.49 -1.33
C PHE A 231 -12.85 8.97 -1.64
N GLY A 232 -12.31 9.91 -0.87
CA GLY A 232 -12.42 11.35 -1.13
C GLY A 232 -13.55 12.05 -0.39
N PHE A 233 -14.38 11.32 0.36
CA PHE A 233 -15.51 11.88 1.08
C PHE A 233 -15.10 12.47 2.44
N ASN A 234 -16.04 13.10 3.14
CA ASN A 234 -15.84 13.61 4.50
C ASN A 234 -16.09 12.48 5.52
N PRO A 235 -15.12 12.13 6.38
CA PRO A 235 -15.27 11.05 7.37
C PRO A 235 -16.24 11.41 8.49
N ASP A 236 -16.53 12.70 8.68
CA ASP A 236 -17.57 13.21 9.59
C ASP A 236 -18.85 13.59 8.84
N GLY A 237 -19.03 13.06 7.63
CA GLY A 237 -20.22 13.32 6.82
C GLY A 237 -21.51 12.77 7.44
N ASP A 238 -22.64 13.31 6.97
CA ASP A 238 -23.96 12.81 7.33
C ASP A 238 -24.16 11.35 6.86
N ALA A 239 -24.63 10.51 7.77
CA ALA A 239 -24.90 9.09 7.56
C ALA A 239 -26.40 8.79 7.37
N SER A 240 -27.21 9.80 7.03
CA SER A 240 -28.59 9.61 6.59
C SER A 240 -28.68 8.64 5.40
N PRO A 241 -29.77 7.87 5.28
CA PRO A 241 -29.94 6.89 4.20
C PRO A 241 -29.74 7.51 2.80
N GLU A 242 -30.24 8.71 2.56
CA GLU A 242 -30.15 9.39 1.27
C GLU A 242 -28.70 9.73 0.92
N ARG A 243 -27.92 10.24 1.89
CA ARG A 243 -26.51 10.58 1.69
C ARG A 243 -25.63 9.35 1.50
N VAL A 244 -25.89 8.30 2.28
CA VAL A 244 -25.22 7.01 2.12
C VAL A 244 -25.48 6.44 0.73
N GLN A 245 -26.73 6.42 0.27
CA GLN A 245 -27.07 5.90 -1.06
C GLN A 245 -26.39 6.69 -2.18
N LEU A 246 -26.30 8.02 -2.07
CA LEU A 246 -25.56 8.84 -3.04
C LEU A 246 -24.06 8.52 -3.04
N MET A 247 -23.46 8.34 -1.87
CA MET A 247 -22.05 7.95 -1.74
C MET A 247 -21.78 6.58 -2.37
N LEU A 248 -22.63 5.57 -2.09
CA LEU A 248 -22.51 4.23 -2.66
C LEU A 248 -22.60 4.27 -4.19
N LYS A 249 -23.59 4.98 -4.74
CA LYS A 249 -23.75 5.17 -6.20
C LYS A 249 -22.55 5.88 -6.83
N ALA A 250 -21.97 6.87 -6.15
CA ALA A 250 -20.78 7.56 -6.63
C ALA A 250 -19.56 6.62 -6.70
N ILE A 251 -19.39 5.74 -5.70
CA ILE A 251 -18.33 4.72 -5.70
C ILE A 251 -18.59 3.69 -6.82
N GLU A 252 -19.82 3.19 -6.96
CA GLU A 252 -20.20 2.25 -8.03
C GLU A 252 -19.95 2.81 -9.43
N ALA A 253 -20.23 4.09 -9.65
CA ALA A 253 -20.00 4.75 -10.92
C ALA A 253 -18.51 5.02 -11.20
N SER A 254 -17.66 5.03 -10.17
CA SER A 254 -16.24 5.39 -10.29
C SER A 254 -15.30 4.19 -10.37
N PHE A 255 -15.71 3.03 -9.86
CA PHE A 255 -14.85 1.85 -9.72
C PHE A 255 -15.42 0.65 -10.44
N ASP A 256 -14.63 0.09 -11.35
CA ASP A 256 -14.96 -1.15 -12.05
C ASP A 256 -14.92 -2.36 -11.12
N ILE A 257 -14.03 -2.39 -10.12
CA ILE A 257 -13.83 -3.55 -9.24
C ILE A 257 -13.61 -3.09 -7.79
N LEU A 258 -14.35 -3.66 -6.84
CA LEU A 258 -14.06 -3.53 -5.40
C LEU A 258 -13.78 -4.89 -4.79
N LEU A 259 -12.53 -5.07 -4.36
CA LEU A 259 -12.02 -6.29 -3.73
C LEU A 259 -12.28 -6.29 -2.22
N ILE A 260 -12.27 -7.46 -1.59
CA ILE A 260 -12.50 -7.62 -0.15
C ILE A 260 -11.31 -8.32 0.50
N SER A 261 -10.66 -7.65 1.47
CA SER A 261 -9.46 -8.14 2.14
C SER A 261 -9.66 -9.47 2.86
N GLU A 262 -10.84 -9.71 3.43
CA GLU A 262 -11.17 -10.98 4.11
C GLU A 262 -11.24 -12.17 3.15
N TYR A 263 -11.48 -11.90 1.86
CA TYR A 263 -11.56 -12.88 0.78
C TYR A 263 -10.45 -12.59 -0.25
N PHE A 264 -9.21 -12.44 0.24
CA PHE A 264 -8.09 -11.97 -0.58
C PHE A 264 -7.83 -12.90 -1.78
N ASP A 265 -7.87 -14.22 -1.59
CA ASP A 265 -7.61 -15.17 -2.67
C ASP A 265 -8.72 -15.12 -3.74
N GLU A 266 -9.99 -15.09 -3.31
CA GLU A 266 -11.13 -14.89 -4.20
C GLU A 266 -11.05 -13.55 -4.93
N SER A 267 -10.59 -12.49 -4.24
CA SER A 267 -10.36 -11.18 -4.80
C SER A 267 -9.27 -11.20 -5.87
N MET A 268 -8.18 -11.96 -5.68
CA MET A 268 -7.13 -12.10 -6.70
C MET A 268 -7.62 -12.89 -7.91
N VAL A 269 -8.48 -13.89 -7.70
CA VAL A 269 -9.14 -14.62 -8.81
C VAL A 269 -10.07 -13.68 -9.60
N LEU A 270 -10.86 -12.84 -8.91
CA LEU A 270 -11.69 -11.83 -9.57
C LEU A 270 -10.84 -10.82 -10.35
N LEU A 271 -9.75 -10.32 -9.75
CA LEU A 271 -8.85 -9.36 -10.37
C LEU A 271 -8.20 -9.96 -11.63
N LYS A 272 -7.71 -11.20 -11.54
CA LYS A 272 -7.16 -11.97 -12.67
C LYS A 272 -8.15 -12.06 -13.83
N GLU A 273 -9.40 -12.44 -13.54
CA GLU A 273 -10.45 -12.57 -14.56
C GLU A 273 -10.77 -11.22 -15.23
N MET A 274 -10.96 -10.18 -14.42
CA MET A 274 -11.38 -8.86 -14.90
C MET A 274 -10.28 -8.12 -15.68
N LEU A 275 -9.00 -8.33 -15.32
CA LEU A 275 -7.86 -7.72 -16.01
C LEU A 275 -7.30 -8.61 -17.13
N CYS A 276 -7.84 -9.82 -17.31
CA CYS A 276 -7.36 -10.81 -18.27
C CYS A 276 -5.87 -11.13 -18.07
N TRP A 277 -5.50 -11.29 -16.80
CA TRP A 277 -4.16 -11.64 -16.38
C TRP A 277 -4.01 -13.16 -16.22
N ASP A 278 -2.77 -13.63 -16.19
CA ASP A 278 -2.48 -15.01 -15.84
C ASP A 278 -2.38 -15.20 -14.32
N LEU A 279 -2.21 -16.45 -13.88
CA LEU A 279 -2.10 -16.78 -12.46
C LEU A 279 -0.86 -16.15 -11.82
N ASP A 280 0.29 -16.22 -12.48
CA ASP A 280 1.57 -15.74 -11.94
C ASP A 280 1.62 -14.22 -11.78
N SER A 281 0.79 -13.49 -12.54
CA SER A 281 0.59 -12.05 -12.42
C SER A 281 -0.08 -11.65 -11.11
N VAL A 282 -0.93 -12.50 -10.51
CA VAL A 282 -1.66 -12.19 -9.26
C VAL A 282 -1.17 -12.96 -8.03
N VAL A 283 -0.30 -13.97 -8.21
CA VAL A 283 0.34 -14.66 -7.09
C VAL A 283 1.17 -13.68 -6.27
N SER A 284 1.07 -13.74 -4.95
CA SER A 284 1.74 -12.84 -4.03
C SER A 284 1.97 -13.48 -2.67
N PHE A 285 2.90 -12.91 -1.90
CA PHE A 285 3.00 -13.16 -0.46
C PHE A 285 2.39 -11.98 0.30
N PRO A 286 1.72 -12.21 1.45
CA PRO A 286 1.19 -11.12 2.26
C PRO A 286 2.31 -10.16 2.70
N LEU A 287 2.27 -8.91 2.24
CA LEU A 287 3.20 -7.85 2.63
C LEU A 287 2.55 -6.88 3.60
N ASN A 288 3.38 -6.23 4.43
CA ASN A 288 2.93 -5.32 5.48
C ASN A 288 1.96 -6.01 6.47
N SER A 289 2.14 -7.32 6.65
CA SER A 289 1.34 -8.14 7.55
C SER A 289 1.77 -7.89 8.99
N ARG A 290 0.80 -7.66 9.86
CA ARG A 290 1.04 -7.42 11.27
C ARG A 290 1.03 -8.72 12.05
N ASP A 291 2.00 -8.87 12.95
CA ASP A 291 2.08 -10.04 13.82
C ASP A 291 0.83 -10.18 14.70
N SER A 292 0.33 -11.42 14.80
CA SER A 292 -0.76 -11.81 15.69
C SER A 292 -0.56 -11.40 17.14
N SER A 293 0.67 -11.34 17.63
CA SER A 293 1.00 -10.96 19.02
C SER A 293 0.62 -9.51 19.36
N THR A 294 0.37 -8.69 18.35
CA THR A 294 -0.11 -7.31 18.54
C THR A 294 -1.60 -7.17 18.26
N LYS A 295 -2.28 -8.22 17.80
CA LYS A 295 -3.72 -8.22 17.51
C LYS A 295 -4.47 -8.54 18.79
N SER A 296 -5.50 -7.75 19.09
CA SER A 296 -6.36 -8.01 20.24
C SER A 296 -7.72 -8.51 19.77
N PRO A 297 -8.24 -9.63 20.32
CA PRO A 297 -9.64 -9.98 20.11
C PRO A 297 -10.51 -8.86 20.71
N LEU A 298 -11.60 -8.52 20.02
CA LEU A 298 -12.52 -7.47 20.45
C LEU A 298 -13.81 -8.11 20.97
N PRO A 299 -14.29 -7.74 22.17
CA PRO A 299 -15.60 -8.14 22.66
C PRO A 299 -16.72 -7.65 21.73
N ASP A 300 -17.84 -8.38 21.65
CA ASP A 300 -18.97 -8.03 20.78
C ASP A 300 -19.54 -6.63 21.08
N SER A 301 -19.54 -6.22 22.34
CA SER A 301 -19.95 -4.87 22.76
C SER A 301 -19.07 -3.76 22.17
N VAL A 302 -17.78 -4.03 21.96
CA VAL A 302 -16.83 -3.12 21.31
C VAL A 302 -17.03 -3.13 19.80
N VAL A 303 -17.35 -4.29 19.23
CA VAL A 303 -17.63 -4.45 17.79
C VAL A 303 -18.81 -3.58 17.36
N GLU A 304 -19.93 -3.59 18.08
CA GLU A 304 -21.09 -2.75 17.72
C GLU A 304 -20.81 -1.25 17.85
N LYS A 305 -20.06 -0.85 18.90
CA LYS A 305 -19.59 0.54 19.03
C LYS A 305 -18.70 0.97 17.87
N LEU A 306 -17.84 0.08 17.37
CA LEU A 306 -16.98 0.34 16.22
C LEU A 306 -17.77 0.52 14.93
N LYS A 307 -18.79 -0.31 14.70
CA LYS A 307 -19.70 -0.18 13.56
C LYS A 307 -20.46 1.15 13.60
N ALA A 308 -20.96 1.54 14.78
CA ALA A 308 -21.65 2.81 14.96
C ALA A 308 -20.71 4.01 14.77
N TRP A 309 -19.50 3.96 15.34
CA TRP A 309 -18.50 5.02 15.21
C TRP A 309 -18.04 5.22 13.76
N ASN A 310 -17.85 4.11 13.02
CA ASN A 310 -17.45 4.08 11.62
C ASN A 310 -18.64 3.78 10.69
N ARG A 311 -19.76 4.46 10.91
CA ARG A 311 -21.02 4.17 10.20
C ARG A 311 -20.89 4.20 8.68
N LEU A 312 -20.20 5.20 8.12
CA LEU A 312 -20.05 5.34 6.66
C LEU A 312 -19.22 4.19 6.07
N ASP A 313 -18.12 3.82 6.73
CA ASP A 313 -17.32 2.67 6.33
C ASP A 313 -18.10 1.35 6.45
N TRP A 314 -18.98 1.22 7.45
CA TRP A 314 -19.86 0.07 7.62
C TRP A 314 -20.86 -0.09 6.47
N GLU A 315 -21.44 1.00 6.00
CA GLU A 315 -22.34 1.01 4.85
C GLU A 315 -21.60 0.64 3.55
N ILE A 316 -20.42 1.25 3.31
CA ILE A 316 -19.55 0.91 2.18
C ILE A 316 -19.24 -0.59 2.18
N TYR A 317 -18.71 -1.09 3.30
CA TYR A 317 -18.31 -2.49 3.40
C TYR A 317 -19.47 -3.45 3.19
N THR A 318 -20.61 -3.21 3.85
CA THR A 318 -21.77 -4.13 3.79
C THR A 318 -22.32 -4.20 2.37
N HIS A 319 -22.47 -3.06 1.70
CA HIS A 319 -22.96 -3.00 0.32
C HIS A 319 -22.03 -3.72 -0.65
N PHE A 320 -20.73 -3.39 -0.61
CA PHE A 320 -19.77 -3.92 -1.58
C PHE A 320 -19.32 -5.35 -1.29
N ASN A 321 -19.39 -5.83 -0.05
CA ASN A 321 -19.20 -7.24 0.26
C ASN A 321 -20.33 -8.09 -0.37
N ARG A 322 -21.59 -7.62 -0.30
CA ARG A 322 -22.71 -8.30 -0.97
C ARG A 322 -22.52 -8.32 -2.48
N THR A 323 -22.29 -7.16 -3.10
CA THR A 323 -22.16 -7.09 -4.57
C THR A 323 -20.90 -7.77 -5.10
N PHE A 324 -19.85 -7.89 -4.29
CA PHE A 324 -18.67 -8.71 -4.59
C PHE A 324 -19.02 -10.18 -4.81
N TRP A 325 -19.79 -10.77 -3.89
CA TRP A 325 -20.20 -12.18 -4.01
C TRP A 325 -21.18 -12.42 -5.15
N GLU A 326 -22.16 -11.53 -5.34
CA GLU A 326 -23.07 -11.57 -6.49
C GLU A 326 -22.31 -11.55 -7.81
N ARG A 327 -21.25 -10.74 -7.90
CA ARG A 327 -20.40 -10.64 -9.09
C ARG A 327 -19.56 -11.89 -9.32
N LEU A 328 -18.95 -12.45 -8.27
CA LEU A 328 -18.20 -13.71 -8.36
C LEU A 328 -19.08 -14.86 -8.86
N ASP A 329 -20.29 -14.96 -8.31
CA ASP A 329 -21.25 -16.00 -8.67
C ASP A 329 -21.69 -15.86 -10.13
N ARG A 330 -21.92 -14.62 -10.59
CA ARG A 330 -22.30 -14.33 -11.98
C ARG A 330 -21.19 -14.54 -13.00
N LEU A 331 -19.96 -14.08 -12.71
CA LEU A 331 -18.86 -14.06 -13.69
C LEU A 331 -18.07 -15.37 -13.73
N ILE A 332 -17.88 -16.01 -12.57
CA ILE A 332 -16.97 -17.14 -12.42
C ILE A 332 -17.74 -18.40 -12.01
N GLY A 333 -18.70 -18.26 -11.08
CA GLY A 333 -19.43 -19.37 -10.49
C GLY A 333 -18.65 -20.10 -9.40
N ARG A 334 -19.37 -20.65 -8.40
CA ARG A 334 -18.78 -21.20 -7.16
C ARG A 334 -17.76 -22.31 -7.39
N GLU A 335 -18.02 -23.23 -8.31
CA GLU A 335 -17.13 -24.37 -8.55
C GLU A 335 -15.82 -23.97 -9.21
N ARG A 336 -15.88 -23.14 -10.25
CA ARG A 336 -14.69 -22.62 -10.92
C ARG A 336 -13.89 -21.74 -9.96
N LEU A 337 -14.55 -20.87 -9.18
CA LEU A 337 -13.90 -20.06 -8.16
C LEU A 337 -13.08 -20.92 -7.18
N ARG A 338 -13.67 -21.99 -6.63
CA ARG A 338 -12.97 -22.92 -5.74
C ARG A 338 -11.74 -23.57 -6.40
N ARG A 339 -11.81 -23.92 -7.69
CA ARG A 339 -10.67 -24.47 -8.43
C ARG A 339 -9.55 -23.43 -8.63
N GLU A 340 -9.91 -22.22 -9.04
CA GLU A 340 -8.95 -21.12 -9.27
C GLU A 340 -8.28 -20.69 -7.96
N VAL A 341 -9.02 -20.61 -6.84
CA VAL A 341 -8.45 -20.33 -5.52
C VAL A 341 -7.47 -21.43 -5.08
N ARG A 342 -7.79 -22.71 -5.32
CA ARG A 342 -6.86 -23.81 -5.02
C ARG A 342 -5.59 -23.72 -5.86
N ALA A 343 -5.71 -23.41 -7.15
CA ALA A 343 -4.56 -23.22 -8.03
C ALA A 343 -3.67 -22.06 -7.57
N LEU A 344 -4.28 -20.94 -7.18
CA LEU A 344 -3.56 -19.79 -6.60
C LEU A 344 -2.78 -20.16 -5.34
N ARG A 345 -3.43 -20.84 -4.38
CA ARG A 345 -2.79 -21.27 -3.13
C ARG A 345 -1.67 -22.29 -3.37
N GLN A 346 -1.88 -23.22 -4.29
CA GLN A 346 -0.85 -24.18 -4.67
C GLN A 346 0.38 -23.47 -5.24
N ARG A 347 0.16 -22.51 -6.15
CA ARG A 347 1.24 -21.75 -6.76
C ARG A 347 1.98 -20.88 -5.75
N GLN A 348 1.27 -20.24 -4.83
CA GLN A 348 1.88 -19.52 -3.69
C GLN A 348 2.76 -20.46 -2.85
N ALA A 349 2.29 -21.67 -2.55
CA ALA A 349 3.05 -22.64 -1.76
C ALA A 349 4.29 -23.15 -2.49
N GLU A 350 4.23 -23.36 -3.80
CA GLU A 350 5.39 -23.69 -4.64
C GLU A 350 6.45 -22.59 -4.58
N LEU A 351 6.05 -21.34 -4.81
CA LEU A 351 6.96 -20.21 -4.71
C LEU A 351 7.52 -20.03 -3.29
N ALA A 352 6.72 -20.24 -2.26
CA ALA A 352 7.19 -20.17 -0.88
C ALA A 352 8.30 -21.20 -0.64
N ARG A 353 8.11 -22.45 -1.08
CA ARG A 353 9.13 -23.50 -0.99
C ARG A 353 10.38 -23.19 -1.82
N ALA A 354 10.23 -22.58 -2.99
CA ALA A 354 11.36 -22.23 -3.84
C ALA A 354 12.16 -21.04 -3.30
N CYS A 355 11.47 -20.01 -2.81
CA CYS A 355 12.05 -18.71 -2.49
C CYS A 355 12.48 -18.53 -1.05
N LEU A 356 11.69 -19.01 -0.08
CA LEU A 356 11.77 -18.54 1.30
C LEU A 356 12.67 -19.44 2.17
N GLN A 357 13.47 -18.81 3.03
CA GLN A 357 14.13 -19.50 4.13
C GLN A 357 13.07 -19.81 5.19
N GLY A 358 12.55 -21.03 5.17
CA GLY A 358 11.35 -21.43 5.93
C GLY A 358 10.08 -21.28 5.09
N THR A 359 8.91 -21.52 5.69
CA THR A 359 7.61 -21.49 4.98
C THR A 359 6.81 -20.20 5.20
N GLY A 360 7.29 -19.28 6.03
CA GLY A 360 6.49 -18.14 6.48
C GLY A 360 7.28 -16.87 6.73
N SER A 361 6.54 -15.82 7.05
CA SER A 361 7.08 -14.53 7.43
C SER A 361 7.75 -14.57 8.81
N VAL A 362 8.76 -13.74 9.02
CA VAL A 362 9.54 -13.63 10.25
C VAL A 362 9.37 -12.26 10.91
N GLY A 363 9.69 -12.20 12.21
CA GLY A 363 9.71 -10.95 12.96
C GLY A 363 10.78 -9.98 12.44
N PRO A 364 10.61 -8.66 12.66
CA PRO A 364 11.50 -7.65 12.09
C PRO A 364 12.97 -7.77 12.54
N LYS A 365 13.22 -8.32 13.73
CA LYS A 365 14.58 -8.58 14.25
C LYS A 365 15.27 -9.75 13.56
N ASP A 366 14.49 -10.68 13.01
CA ASP A 366 14.97 -11.92 12.38
C ASP A 366 15.16 -11.77 10.86
N ILE A 367 14.82 -10.59 10.31
CA ILE A 367 15.05 -10.27 8.90
C ILE A 367 16.55 -10.00 8.70
N LYS A 368 17.19 -10.88 7.94
CA LYS A 368 18.63 -10.88 7.67
C LYS A 368 19.02 -9.79 6.68
N ASP A 369 18.26 -9.64 5.61
CA ASP A 369 18.49 -8.63 4.58
C ASP A 369 17.82 -7.32 4.95
N SER A 370 18.62 -6.30 5.27
CA SER A 370 18.13 -4.98 5.68
C SER A 370 17.31 -4.29 4.59
N SER A 371 17.57 -4.57 3.30
CA SER A 371 16.80 -4.01 2.18
C SER A 371 15.40 -4.59 2.05
N LEU A 372 15.11 -5.70 2.73
CA LEU A 372 13.79 -6.34 2.78
C LEU A 372 13.03 -6.03 4.08
N ARG A 373 13.59 -5.18 4.96
CA ARG A 373 12.90 -4.80 6.21
C ARG A 373 11.73 -3.85 5.94
N PRO A 374 10.48 -4.24 6.28
CA PRO A 374 9.34 -3.35 6.15
C PRO A 374 9.41 -2.23 7.19
N LEU A 375 8.84 -1.08 6.84
CA LEU A 375 8.71 0.04 7.76
C LEU A 375 7.92 -0.39 9.01
N GLN A 376 8.49 -0.11 10.18
CA GLN A 376 7.80 -0.27 11.46
C GLN A 376 7.18 1.08 11.84
N HIS A 377 5.95 1.06 12.38
CA HIS A 377 5.24 2.29 12.73
C HIS A 377 4.26 2.08 13.89
N GLY A 378 4.18 3.07 14.78
CA GLY A 378 3.37 3.04 15.99
C GLY A 378 3.65 1.80 16.83
N GLY A 379 2.60 1.13 17.31
CA GLY A 379 2.69 -0.12 18.06
C GLY A 379 2.67 -1.38 17.18
N ALA A 380 2.66 -1.24 15.86
CA ALA A 380 2.54 -2.38 14.96
C ALA A 380 3.88 -3.07 14.73
N ARG A 381 3.92 -4.39 14.98
CA ARG A 381 5.04 -5.24 14.59
C ARG A 381 4.79 -5.82 13.20
N ILE A 382 5.47 -5.28 12.19
CA ILE A 382 5.29 -5.66 10.78
C ILE A 382 6.29 -6.74 10.39
N LEU A 383 5.76 -7.84 9.84
CA LEU A 383 6.50 -9.03 9.43
C LEU A 383 7.12 -8.88 8.04
N GLY A 384 8.23 -9.57 7.82
CA GLY A 384 8.91 -9.65 6.52
C GLY A 384 9.33 -11.09 6.20
N TYR A 385 10.22 -11.26 5.22
CA TYR A 385 10.63 -12.58 4.74
C TYR A 385 12.16 -12.66 4.61
N ASN A 386 12.70 -13.87 4.80
CA ASN A 386 14.08 -14.20 4.44
C ASN A 386 14.06 -15.07 3.18
N LEU A 387 14.96 -14.79 2.24
CA LEU A 387 15.13 -15.61 1.03
C LEU A 387 16.14 -16.73 1.29
N LYS A 388 16.02 -17.84 0.56
CA LYS A 388 17.06 -18.88 0.50
C LYS A 388 18.33 -18.32 -0.12
N GLN A 389 19.48 -18.82 0.34
CA GLN A 389 20.79 -18.49 -0.22
C GLN A 389 21.09 -19.40 -1.42
N GLY A 390 21.96 -18.94 -2.33
CA GLY A 390 22.42 -19.73 -3.48
C GLY A 390 21.35 -20.01 -4.54
N LEU A 391 20.30 -19.18 -4.61
CA LEU A 391 19.28 -19.30 -5.66
C LEU A 391 19.89 -18.94 -7.04
N PRO A 392 19.49 -19.62 -8.13
CA PRO A 392 19.83 -19.18 -9.48
C PRO A 392 19.39 -17.73 -9.71
N ARG A 393 20.21 -16.95 -10.45
CA ARG A 393 20.02 -15.49 -10.59
C ARG A 393 18.60 -15.06 -11.01
N GLU A 394 17.96 -15.79 -11.92
CA GLU A 394 16.60 -15.48 -12.38
C GLU A 394 15.54 -15.77 -11.31
N LEU A 395 15.67 -16.89 -10.60
CA LEU A 395 14.79 -17.26 -9.50
C LEU A 395 14.97 -16.28 -8.33
N GLU A 396 16.20 -15.92 -8.00
CA GLU A 396 16.51 -14.93 -6.96
C GLU A 396 15.83 -13.58 -7.25
N ARG A 397 15.93 -13.07 -8.48
CA ARG A 397 15.25 -11.84 -8.91
C ARG A 397 13.74 -11.94 -8.74
N THR A 398 13.14 -13.05 -9.15
CA THR A 398 11.70 -13.32 -9.02
C THR A 398 11.27 -13.35 -7.54
N CYS A 399 11.98 -14.12 -6.72
CA CYS A 399 11.75 -14.25 -5.29
C CYS A 399 11.89 -12.91 -4.57
N ARG A 400 12.90 -12.12 -4.92
CA ARG A 400 13.13 -10.79 -4.34
C ARG A 400 11.98 -9.84 -4.65
N ARG A 401 11.49 -9.80 -5.89
CA ARG A 401 10.34 -8.97 -6.27
C ARG A 401 9.07 -9.33 -5.48
N LEU A 402 8.83 -10.61 -5.19
CA LEU A 402 7.68 -11.08 -4.40
C LEU A 402 7.69 -10.59 -2.95
N VAL A 403 8.88 -10.41 -2.35
CA VAL A 403 9.03 -10.07 -0.93
C VAL A 403 9.43 -8.62 -0.67
N THR A 404 9.78 -7.85 -1.71
CA THR A 404 10.24 -6.46 -1.54
C THR A 404 9.10 -5.58 -1.01
N PRO A 405 9.27 -4.91 0.15
CA PRO A 405 8.22 -4.06 0.69
C PRO A 405 7.96 -2.82 -0.18
N GLU A 406 6.76 -2.24 -0.04
CA GLU A 406 6.23 -1.24 -0.97
C GLU A 406 7.12 0.00 -1.15
N LEU A 407 7.75 0.49 -0.07
CA LEU A 407 8.55 1.72 -0.11
C LEU A 407 9.85 1.50 -0.91
N GLN A 408 10.50 0.36 -0.67
CA GLN A 408 11.73 -0.03 -1.35
C GLN A 408 11.44 -0.29 -2.83
N TYR A 409 10.38 -1.04 -3.15
CA TYR A 409 10.04 -1.33 -4.54
C TYR A 409 9.64 -0.05 -5.29
N SER A 410 8.85 0.83 -4.66
CA SER A 410 8.50 2.14 -5.23
C SER A 410 9.75 2.97 -5.54
N SER A 411 10.72 3.00 -4.62
CA SER A 411 11.98 3.74 -4.84
C SER A 411 12.80 3.18 -6.01
N LEU A 412 12.87 1.85 -6.13
CA LEU A 412 13.57 1.17 -7.24
C LEU A 412 12.92 1.52 -8.59
N LEU A 413 11.60 1.40 -8.69
CA LEU A 413 10.87 1.70 -9.92
C LEU A 413 10.90 3.19 -10.26
N TYR A 414 10.84 4.07 -9.26
CA TYR A 414 10.98 5.52 -9.46
C TYR A 414 12.33 5.86 -10.10
N LYS A 415 13.44 5.35 -9.55
CA LYS A 415 14.79 5.58 -10.09
C LYS A 415 14.95 5.01 -11.50
N LYS A 416 14.32 3.86 -11.78
CA LYS A 416 14.31 3.26 -13.12
C LYS A 416 13.56 4.13 -14.13
N GLN A 417 12.41 4.69 -13.76
CA GLN A 417 11.58 5.50 -14.65
C GLN A 417 12.08 6.95 -14.81
N PHE A 418 12.69 7.51 -13.76
CA PHE A 418 13.20 8.88 -13.71
C PHE A 418 14.67 8.86 -13.27
N PRO A 419 15.60 8.45 -14.14
CA PRO A 419 17.01 8.43 -13.82
C PRO A 419 17.52 9.84 -13.51
N PRO A 420 18.48 10.01 -12.57
CA PRO A 420 19.12 11.29 -12.36
C PRO A 420 19.85 11.76 -13.63
N PRO A 421 20.01 13.08 -13.82
CA PRO A 421 20.83 13.60 -14.92
C PRO A 421 22.22 12.99 -14.86
N LEU A 422 22.78 12.64 -16.02
CA LEU A 422 24.18 12.22 -16.10
C LEU A 422 25.09 13.36 -15.60
N PRO A 423 26.16 13.07 -14.85
CA PRO A 423 27.14 14.09 -14.52
C PRO A 423 27.72 14.69 -15.82
N PRO A 424 28.02 16.00 -15.85
CA PRO A 424 28.63 16.62 -17.01
C PRO A 424 29.95 15.92 -17.33
N GLU A 425 30.20 15.60 -18.61
CA GLU A 425 31.47 15.04 -19.06
C GLU A 425 32.62 15.96 -18.60
N SER A 426 33.57 15.40 -17.86
CA SER A 426 34.82 16.10 -17.53
C SER A 426 35.49 16.55 -18.83
N PRO A 427 35.91 17.82 -18.96
CA PRO A 427 36.54 18.31 -20.19
C PRO A 427 37.76 17.46 -20.52
N ARG A 428 37.80 16.90 -21.74
CA ARG A 428 38.95 16.14 -22.23
C ARG A 428 40.20 17.02 -22.11
N PRO A 429 41.33 16.49 -21.60
CA PRO A 429 42.57 17.25 -21.57
C PRO A 429 42.91 17.67 -23.00
N LYS A 430 43.04 18.98 -23.21
CA LYS A 430 43.51 19.53 -24.48
C LYS A 430 44.91 18.97 -24.71
N HIS A 431 45.08 18.24 -25.80
CA HIS A 431 46.39 17.84 -26.28
C HIS A 431 47.21 19.11 -26.50
N ILE A 432 48.20 19.36 -25.66
CA ILE A 432 49.22 20.38 -25.91
C ILE A 432 50.19 19.71 -26.90
N PRO A 433 50.34 20.22 -28.13
CA PRO A 433 51.42 19.76 -28.98
C PRO A 433 52.74 20.24 -28.38
N ASN A 434 53.66 19.31 -28.14
CA ASN A 434 55.03 19.63 -27.77
C ASN A 434 55.66 20.45 -28.91
N ILE A 435 56.20 21.62 -28.56
CA ILE A 435 57.10 22.42 -29.42
C ILE A 435 58.53 22.07 -29.02
#